data_AF-A0A662JT51-F1
#
_entry.id   AF-A0A662JT51-F1
#
_cell.length_a   1.000
_cell.length_b   1.000
_cell.length_c   1.000
_cell.angle_alpha   90.00
_cell.angle_beta   90.00
_cell.angle_gamma   90.00
#
_symmetry.space_group_name_H-M   'P 1'
#
loop_
_entity.id
_entity.type
_entity.pdbx_description
1 polymer ?
#
loop_
_entity_poly.entity_id
_entity_poly.type
_entity_poly.pdbx_seq_one_letter_code
_entity_poly.pdbx_strand_id
1 'polypeptide(L)'
;MLRNVILHDQLAPFSSWHCGVEADQLILDPPGDIYTCWESCGRTNGGGKVGRFLPTLVWDNEVLNSWRNRTISQIEECRSCKYALLCGGGCAQQALEQTGSIYSSCCDYFEEIFLQELPILYREIEAEKQKQELSIAGGNNAL
;
A
#
# COMPACT_ATOMS: atom_id res chain seq x y z
N MET A 1 5.53 5.05 9.13
CA MET A 1 5.22 3.63 9.41
C MET A 1 6.37 2.95 10.15
N LEU A 2 7.55 2.76 9.53
CA LEU A 2 8.69 2.05 10.15
C LEU A 2 9.21 2.71 11.44
N ARG A 3 9.12 4.04 11.58
CA ARG A 3 9.53 4.74 12.80
C ARG A 3 8.82 4.20 14.05
N ASN A 4 7.50 4.04 14.01
CA ASN A 4 6.72 3.56 15.15
C ASN A 4 6.97 2.08 15.43
N VAL A 5 7.18 1.28 14.37
CA VAL A 5 7.58 -0.14 14.49
C VAL A 5 8.87 -0.26 15.30
N ILE A 6 9.87 0.56 14.99
CA ILE A 6 11.20 0.49 15.64
C ILE A 6 11.20 1.18 17.02
N LEU A 7 10.48 2.29 17.20
CA LEU A 7 10.48 3.04 18.46
C LEU A 7 9.59 2.43 19.55
N HIS A 8 8.50 1.79 19.14
CA HIS A 8 7.46 1.33 20.06
C HIS A 8 7.24 -0.18 20.01
N ASP A 9 8.17 -0.92 19.41
CA ASP A 9 8.08 -2.38 19.19
C ASP A 9 6.72 -2.80 18.62
N GLN A 10 6.16 -1.97 17.74
CA GLN A 10 4.88 -2.26 17.10
C GLN A 10 5.07 -3.25 15.95
N LEU A 11 4.07 -4.08 15.72
CA LEU A 11 4.05 -4.94 14.53
C LEU A 11 4.05 -4.07 13.27
N ALA A 12 4.91 -4.43 12.31
CA ALA A 12 4.84 -3.84 10.98
C ALA A 12 3.47 -4.15 10.36
N PRO A 13 2.83 -3.19 9.64
CA PRO A 13 1.54 -3.43 9.03
C PRO A 13 1.74 -4.23 7.74
N PHE A 14 1.99 -5.53 7.90
CA PHE A 14 2.15 -6.44 6.79
C PHE A 14 0.83 -6.59 6.04
N SER A 15 0.89 -6.48 4.71
CA SER A 15 -0.29 -6.59 3.86
C SER A 15 0.02 -7.43 2.63
N SER A 16 -0.95 -8.25 2.22
CA SER A 16 -0.88 -8.99 0.96
C SER A 16 -1.37 -8.19 -0.25
N TRP A 17 -1.80 -6.94 -0.04
CA TRP A 17 -2.28 -6.01 -1.07
C TRP A 17 -1.73 -4.60 -0.82
N HIS A 18 -1.74 -3.76 -1.86
CA HIS A 18 -1.10 -2.46 -1.82
C HIS A 18 -1.99 -1.36 -1.22
N CYS A 19 -3.25 -1.23 -1.66
CA CYS A 19 -4.15 -0.19 -1.17
C CYS A 19 -5.59 -0.70 -1.01
N GLY A 20 -6.52 0.18 -0.62
CA GLY A 20 -7.92 -0.20 -0.37
C GLY A 20 -8.65 -0.73 -1.61
N VAL A 21 -8.12 -0.46 -2.81
CA VAL A 21 -8.68 -0.86 -4.09
C VAL A 21 -8.80 -2.38 -4.21
N GLU A 22 -7.81 -3.11 -3.70
CA GLU A 22 -7.82 -4.58 -3.69
C GLU A 22 -8.59 -5.18 -2.50
N ALA A 23 -9.09 -4.34 -1.58
CA ALA A 23 -9.91 -4.77 -0.46
C ALA A 23 -11.40 -4.45 -0.72
N ASP A 24 -11.92 -3.40 -0.09
CA ASP A 24 -13.33 -3.06 -0.07
C ASP A 24 -13.63 -1.63 -0.55
N GLN A 25 -12.62 -0.89 -1.00
CA GLN A 25 -12.81 0.48 -1.48
C GLN A 25 -13.66 0.50 -2.76
N LEU A 26 -14.63 1.42 -2.76
CA LEU A 26 -15.46 1.73 -3.91
C LEU A 26 -15.61 3.24 -4.05
N ILE A 27 -15.66 3.70 -5.28
CA ILE A 27 -15.82 5.11 -5.65
C ILE A 27 -17.05 5.21 -6.53
N LEU A 28 -17.95 6.11 -6.16
CA LEU A 28 -19.21 6.37 -6.86
C LEU A 28 -19.09 7.72 -7.56
N ASP A 29 -19.21 7.74 -8.88
CA ASP A 29 -19.13 8.99 -9.64
C ASP A 29 -20.52 9.63 -9.84
N PRO A 30 -20.61 10.95 -10.16
CA PRO A 30 -21.90 11.61 -10.35
C PRO A 30 -22.76 11.04 -11.51
N PRO A 31 -22.19 10.62 -12.65
CA PRO A 31 -22.92 9.91 -13.71
C PRO A 31 -23.55 8.57 -13.32
N GLY A 32 -23.14 7.96 -12.21
CA GLY A 32 -23.73 6.73 -11.69
C GLY A 32 -22.89 5.47 -11.88
N ASP A 33 -21.61 5.60 -12.23
CA ASP A 33 -20.65 4.51 -12.36
C ASP A 33 -19.95 4.21 -11.02
N ILE A 34 -19.53 2.95 -10.84
CA ILE A 34 -18.82 2.45 -9.66
C ILE A 34 -17.41 2.02 -10.09
N TYR A 35 -16.40 2.47 -9.34
CA TYR A 35 -14.99 2.15 -9.56
C TYR A 35 -14.33 1.60 -8.30
N THR A 36 -13.25 0.84 -8.44
CA THR A 36 -12.40 0.42 -7.31
C THR A 36 -11.33 1.47 -6.99
N CYS A 37 -10.83 2.15 -8.02
CA CYS A 37 -9.64 3.00 -7.99
C CYS A 37 -9.94 4.42 -8.47
N TRP A 38 -9.38 5.43 -7.79
CA TRP A 38 -9.63 6.84 -8.08
C TRP A 38 -9.09 7.21 -9.46
N GLU A 39 -7.93 6.65 -9.79
CA GLU A 39 -7.25 6.81 -11.06
C GLU A 39 -8.05 6.22 -12.23
N SER A 40 -8.99 5.30 -11.99
CA SER A 40 -9.85 4.73 -13.03
C SER A 40 -11.14 5.53 -13.27
N CYS A 41 -11.47 6.50 -12.41
CA CYS A 41 -12.72 7.25 -12.50
C CYS A 41 -12.82 8.02 -13.83
N GLY A 42 -13.98 7.93 -14.48
CA GLY A 42 -14.22 8.58 -15.78
C GLY A 42 -13.52 7.93 -16.98
N ARG A 43 -12.73 6.86 -16.78
CA ARG A 43 -12.09 6.13 -17.89
C ARG A 43 -13.00 4.99 -18.35
N THR A 44 -13.24 4.90 -19.65
CA THR A 44 -14.04 3.83 -20.26
C THR A 44 -13.24 2.54 -20.45
N ASN A 45 -11.92 2.63 -20.64
CA ASN A 45 -11.03 1.49 -20.97
C ASN A 45 -9.96 1.22 -19.88
N GLY A 46 -10.15 1.75 -18.66
CA GLY A 46 -9.12 1.80 -17.61
C GLY A 46 -9.21 0.70 -16.53
N GLY A 47 -9.93 -0.40 -16.80
CA GLY A 47 -9.97 -1.63 -15.98
C GLY A 47 -10.64 -1.54 -14.60
N GLY A 48 -10.76 -0.36 -13.96
CA GLY A 48 -11.26 -0.23 -12.60
C GLY A 48 -12.76 0.05 -12.44
N LYS A 49 -13.53 0.09 -13.53
CA LYS A 49 -15.00 0.24 -13.47
C LYS A 49 -15.63 -1.11 -13.13
N VAL A 50 -16.33 -1.18 -12.01
CA VAL A 50 -16.90 -2.42 -11.45
C VAL A 50 -18.42 -2.43 -11.40
N GLY A 51 -19.08 -1.40 -11.91
CA GLY A 51 -20.53 -1.38 -11.97
C GLY A 51 -21.13 -0.01 -12.21
N ARG A 52 -22.43 0.07 -11.92
CA ARG A 52 -23.24 1.27 -11.90
C ARG A 52 -24.20 1.22 -10.72
N PHE A 53 -24.50 2.35 -10.12
CA PHE A 53 -25.53 2.49 -9.09
C PHE A 53 -26.75 3.29 -9.59
N LEU A 54 -26.65 3.95 -10.76
CA LEU A 54 -27.78 4.62 -11.42
C LEU A 54 -27.92 4.21 -12.90
N PRO A 55 -29.17 4.09 -13.41
CA PRO A 55 -30.44 4.19 -12.67
C PRO A 55 -30.74 2.96 -11.80
N THR A 56 -30.02 1.86 -12.03
CA THR A 56 -30.16 0.58 -11.32
C THR A 56 -28.78 0.11 -10.90
N LEU A 57 -28.71 -0.56 -9.74
CA LEU A 57 -27.49 -1.20 -9.28
C LEU A 57 -27.15 -2.41 -10.16
N VAL A 58 -26.01 -2.34 -10.85
CA VAL A 58 -25.46 -3.42 -11.69
C VAL A 58 -23.98 -3.56 -11.37
N TRP A 59 -23.53 -4.80 -11.18
CA TRP A 59 -22.13 -5.10 -10.90
C TRP A 59 -21.47 -5.81 -12.07
N ASP A 60 -20.24 -5.40 -12.38
CA ASP A 60 -19.28 -6.20 -13.11
C ASP A 60 -18.48 -7.04 -12.10
N ASN A 61 -19.04 -8.19 -11.73
CA ASN A 61 -18.44 -9.07 -10.74
C ASN A 61 -17.13 -9.69 -11.22
N GLU A 62 -16.91 -9.82 -12.53
CA GLU A 62 -15.66 -10.36 -13.08
C GLU A 62 -14.52 -9.37 -12.79
N VAL A 63 -14.71 -8.12 -13.18
CA VAL A 63 -13.74 -7.06 -12.91
C VAL A 63 -13.58 -6.90 -11.39
N LEU A 64 -14.66 -6.75 -10.63
CA LEU A 64 -14.58 -6.57 -9.18
C LEU A 64 -13.78 -7.68 -8.49
N ASN A 65 -14.06 -8.94 -8.83
CA ASN A 65 -13.34 -10.06 -8.24
C ASN A 65 -11.88 -10.11 -8.68
N SER A 66 -11.56 -9.72 -9.92
CA SER A 66 -10.16 -9.65 -10.37
C SER A 66 -9.33 -8.67 -9.53
N TRP A 67 -9.87 -7.49 -9.25
CA TRP A 67 -9.20 -6.47 -8.42
C TRP A 67 -9.08 -6.92 -6.97
N ARG A 68 -10.12 -7.55 -6.41
CA ARG A 68 -10.11 -8.07 -5.04
C ARG A 68 -9.21 -9.29 -4.84
N ASN A 69 -8.98 -10.07 -5.89
CA ASN A 69 -8.10 -11.22 -5.84
C ASN A 69 -6.64 -10.88 -6.13
N ARG A 70 -6.34 -9.65 -6.57
CA ARG A 70 -4.98 -9.20 -6.77
C ARG A 70 -4.27 -9.10 -5.42
N THR A 71 -3.42 -10.09 -5.14
CA THR A 71 -2.56 -10.12 -3.96
C THR A 71 -1.13 -10.44 -4.37
N ILE A 72 -0.18 -10.25 -3.48
CA ILE A 72 1.23 -10.65 -3.68
C ILE A 72 1.39 -12.14 -4.03
N SER A 73 0.42 -13.00 -3.71
CA SER A 73 0.43 -14.41 -4.10
C SER A 73 0.05 -14.63 -5.57
N GLN A 74 -0.71 -13.71 -6.16
CA GLN A 74 -1.14 -13.75 -7.56
C GLN A 74 -0.17 -13.05 -8.51
N ILE A 75 0.78 -12.26 -7.98
CA ILE A 75 1.81 -11.57 -8.76
C ILE A 75 3.09 -12.43 -8.71
N GLU A 76 3.53 -12.93 -9.85
CA GLU A 76 4.63 -13.90 -9.94
C GLU A 76 5.92 -13.36 -9.30
N GLU A 77 6.28 -12.13 -9.60
CA GLU A 77 7.48 -11.46 -9.10
C GLU A 77 7.46 -11.25 -7.59
N CYS A 78 6.26 -11.18 -6.99
CA CYS A 78 6.10 -10.99 -5.56
C CYS A 78 6.22 -12.29 -4.75
N ARG A 79 6.03 -13.46 -5.36
CA ARG A 79 6.02 -14.77 -4.65
C ARG A 79 7.33 -15.08 -3.94
N SER A 80 8.45 -14.63 -4.49
CA SER A 80 9.79 -14.78 -3.91
C SER A 80 10.41 -13.48 -3.40
N CYS A 81 9.63 -12.39 -3.34
CA CYS A 81 10.15 -11.08 -2.97
C CYS A 81 10.20 -10.89 -1.44
N LYS A 82 11.38 -10.56 -0.92
CA LYS A 82 11.60 -10.26 0.52
C LYS A 82 10.85 -9.04 1.04
N TYR A 83 10.36 -8.17 0.15
CA TYR A 83 9.61 -6.95 0.52
C TYR A 83 8.11 -7.05 0.24
N ALA A 84 7.62 -8.20 -0.23
CA ALA A 84 6.24 -8.32 -0.72
C ALA A 84 5.20 -7.86 0.32
N LEU A 85 5.39 -8.22 1.59
CA LEU A 85 4.47 -7.82 2.68
C LEU A 85 4.60 -6.36 3.12
N LEU A 86 5.64 -5.65 2.69
CA LEU A 86 5.87 -4.24 3.01
C LEU A 86 5.32 -3.32 1.91
N CYS A 87 5.48 -3.69 0.63
CA CYS A 87 4.98 -2.90 -0.49
C CYS A 87 3.60 -3.34 -1.01
N GLY A 88 3.18 -4.56 -0.69
CA GLY A 88 1.88 -5.11 -1.09
C GLY A 88 1.72 -5.42 -2.58
N GLY A 89 2.83 -5.47 -3.34
CA GLY A 89 2.81 -5.71 -4.79
C GLY A 89 2.60 -4.46 -5.66
N GLY A 90 2.53 -3.29 -5.04
CA GLY A 90 2.48 -2.01 -5.75
C GLY A 90 1.12 -1.66 -6.37
N CYS A 91 1.03 -0.49 -7.00
CA CYS A 91 -0.22 0.04 -7.55
C CYS A 91 -0.77 -0.80 -8.72
N ALA A 92 -1.97 -1.36 -8.55
CA ALA A 92 -2.67 -2.16 -9.56
C ALA A 92 -3.00 -1.37 -10.83
N GLN A 93 -3.47 -0.13 -10.71
CA GLN A 93 -3.81 0.70 -11.86
C GLN A 93 -2.57 1.06 -12.68
N GLN A 94 -1.46 1.38 -12.01
CA GLN A 94 -0.21 1.68 -12.70
C GLN A 94 0.38 0.44 -13.38
N ALA A 95 0.30 -0.73 -12.73
CA ALA A 95 0.66 -2.00 -13.36
C ALA A 95 -0.16 -2.25 -14.65
N LEU A 96 -1.48 -2.02 -14.59
CA LEU A 96 -2.37 -2.14 -15.74
C LEU A 96 -1.98 -1.19 -16.87
N GLU A 97 -1.66 0.07 -16.56
CA GLU A 97 -1.27 1.07 -17.56
C GLU A 97 0.08 0.76 -18.23
N GLN A 98 1.03 0.23 -17.46
CA GLN A 98 2.38 -0.06 -17.95
C GLN A 98 2.47 -1.39 -18.72
N THR A 99 1.69 -2.39 -18.30
CA THR A 99 1.86 -3.78 -18.76
C THR A 99 0.61 -4.37 -19.42
N GLY A 100 -0.54 -3.72 -19.27
CA GLY A 100 -1.84 -4.27 -19.68
C GLY A 100 -2.43 -5.29 -18.71
N SER A 101 -1.80 -5.54 -17.55
CA SER A 101 -2.27 -6.50 -16.55
C SER A 101 -2.20 -5.94 -15.14
N ILE A 102 -3.27 -6.10 -14.36
CA ILE A 102 -3.23 -5.84 -12.92
C ILE A 102 -2.37 -6.89 -12.19
N TYR A 103 -2.11 -8.06 -12.77
CA TYR A 103 -1.31 -9.13 -12.12
C TYR A 103 0.20 -8.97 -12.29
N SER A 104 0.66 -7.81 -12.76
CA SER A 104 2.07 -7.46 -12.77
C SER A 104 2.46 -6.65 -11.53
N SER A 105 3.73 -6.78 -11.14
CA SER A 105 4.29 -5.97 -10.05
C SER A 105 4.44 -4.50 -10.46
N CYS A 106 4.28 -3.58 -9.51
CA CYS A 106 4.59 -2.16 -9.70
C CYS A 106 5.35 -1.62 -8.49
N CYS A 107 6.62 -2.03 -8.35
CA CYS A 107 7.40 -1.80 -7.14
C CYS A 107 7.79 -0.33 -6.90
N ASP A 108 7.71 0.56 -7.90
CA ASP A 108 8.03 2.00 -7.80
C ASP A 108 9.30 2.32 -6.99
N TYR A 109 10.42 1.66 -7.34
CA TYR A 109 11.73 1.81 -6.69
C TYR A 109 11.76 1.52 -5.18
N PHE A 110 10.82 0.69 -4.70
CA PHE A 110 10.69 0.41 -3.28
C PHE A 110 11.96 -0.17 -2.66
N GLU A 111 12.65 -1.10 -3.32
CA GLU A 111 13.88 -1.69 -2.77
C GLU A 111 14.96 -0.63 -2.57
N GLU A 112 15.18 0.22 -3.58
CA GLU A 112 16.19 1.26 -3.57
C GLU A 112 15.90 2.29 -2.47
N ILE A 113 14.66 2.78 -2.40
CA ILE A 113 14.23 3.73 -1.38
C ILE A 113 14.35 3.09 0.01
N PHE A 114 13.89 1.85 0.18
CA PHE A 114 13.93 1.15 1.46
C PHE A 114 15.37 0.98 1.97
N LEU A 115 16.31 0.59 1.09
CA LEU A 115 17.72 0.43 1.45
C LEU A 115 18.42 1.76 1.75
N GLN A 116 17.98 2.87 1.14
CA GLN A 116 18.53 4.19 1.41
C GLN A 116 17.98 4.80 2.70
N GLU A 117 16.67 4.70 2.93
CA GLU A 117 15.98 5.37 4.03
C GLU A 117 16.11 4.62 5.36
N LEU A 118 16.12 3.29 5.35
CA LEU A 118 16.15 2.50 6.58
C LEU A 118 17.39 2.80 7.47
N PRO A 119 18.63 2.87 6.95
CA PRO A 119 19.79 3.21 7.77
C PRO A 119 19.74 4.64 8.33
N ILE A 120 19.15 5.59 7.59
CA ILE A 120 18.98 6.97 8.03
C ILE A 120 18.02 6.99 9.21
N LEU A 121 16.83 6.41 9.03
CA LEU A 121 15.82 6.31 10.07
C LEU A 121 16.34 5.61 11.33
N TYR A 122 17.10 4.53 11.19
CA TYR A 122 17.68 3.80 12.32
C TYR A 122 18.63 4.69 13.13
N ARG A 123 19.52 5.44 12.47
CA ARG A 123 20.45 6.35 13.17
C ARG A 123 19.73 7.48 13.91
N GLU A 124 18.66 8.02 13.31
CA GLU A 124 17.85 9.05 13.96
C GLU A 124 17.19 8.51 15.23
N ILE A 125 16.62 7.31 15.17
CA ILE A 125 15.98 6.65 16.31
C ILE A 125 16.98 6.38 17.43
N GLU A 126 18.17 5.86 17.12
CA GLU A 126 19.20 5.61 18.14
C GLU A 126 19.68 6.91 18.80
N ALA A 127 19.83 7.99 18.03
CA ALA A 127 20.16 9.30 18.59
C ALA A 127 19.05 9.88 19.48
N GLU A 128 17.78 9.64 19.15
CA GLU A 128 16.62 10.02 19.97
C GLU A 128 16.58 9.24 21.30
N LYS A 129 16.81 7.91 21.25
CA LYS A 129 16.89 7.06 22.45
C LYS A 129 18.00 7.54 23.40
N GLN A 130 19.20 7.81 22.88
CA GLN A 130 20.32 8.32 23.68
C GLN A 130 19.99 9.66 24.35
N LYS A 131 19.32 10.58 23.64
CA LYS A 131 18.88 11.86 24.22
C LYS A 131 17.86 11.66 25.34
N GLN A 132 16.92 10.73 25.18
CA GLN A 132 15.95 10.39 26.22
C GLN A 132 16.63 9.80 27.46
N GLU A 133 17.56 8.87 27.29
CA GLU A 133 18.34 8.29 28.39
C GLU A 133 19.15 9.34 29.14
N LEU A 134 19.83 10.24 28.43
CA LEU A 134 20.57 11.36 29.01
C LEU A 134 19.67 12.34 29.76
N SER A 135 18.46 12.61 29.25
CA SER A 135 17.47 13.44 29.95
C SER A 135 16.94 12.79 31.22
N ILE A 136 16.77 11.47 31.24
CA ILE A 136 16.33 10.71 32.42
C ILE A 136 17.47 10.65 33.46
N ALA A 137 18.71 10.41 33.03
CA ALA A 137 19.88 10.38 33.90
C ALA A 137 20.20 11.74 34.52
N GLY A 138 20.02 12.84 33.77
CA GLY A 138 20.24 14.21 34.27
C GLY A 138 19.18 14.70 35.26
N GLY A 139 17.97 14.12 35.26
CA GLY A 139 16.90 14.46 36.21
C GLY A 139 17.04 13.84 37.61
N ASN A 140 17.85 12.79 37.76
CA ASN A 140 18.02 12.08 39.04
C ASN A 140 19.15 12.61 39.94
N ASN A 141 19.87 13.66 39.53
CA ASN A 141 20.93 14.32 40.32
C ASN A 141 20.46 15.60 41.04
N ALA A 142 19.14 15.79 41.20
CA ALA A 142 18.54 16.94 41.87
C ALA A 142 17.80 16.51 43.16
N LEU A 143 18.46 15.76 44.05
CA LEU A 143 18.09 15.61 45.48
C LEU A 143 19.34 15.43 46.33
#